data_AF-A0A1W2DH09-F1
#
_entry.id   AF-A0A1W2DH09-F1
#
_cell.length_a   1.000
_cell.length_b   1.000
_cell.length_c   1.000
_cell.angle_alpha   90.00
_cell.angle_beta   90.00
_cell.angle_gamma   90.00
#
_symmetry.space_group_name_H-M   'P 1'
#
loop_
_entity.id
_entity.type
_entity.pdbx_description
1 polymer ?
#
loop_
_entity_poly.entity_id
_entity_poly.type
_entity_poly.pdbx_seq_one_letter_code
_entity_poly.pdbx_strand_id
1 'polypeptide(L)'
;MRFTVLATFSALITYVWLMIKVGRARKTFGIEAPRTTGNAQFERIFRVQQNTVEHLVAFLPSLWIFGYYVSDPIAGFLGLCWTGARALYAVEYYADAKRRGRGAALTAIIGLILLVGGTIGALVGAG
;
A
#
# COMPACT_ATOMS: atom_id res chain seq x y z
N MET A 1 -14.25 -5.96 14.21
CA MET A 1 -13.58 -5.76 12.91
C MET A 1 -13.86 -4.39 12.27
N ARG A 2 -14.37 -3.39 13.01
CA ARG A 2 -14.68 -2.08 12.43
C ARG A 2 -13.42 -1.31 12.01
N PHE A 3 -12.36 -1.42 12.80
CA PHE A 3 -11.12 -0.68 12.58
C PHE A 3 -10.35 -1.28 11.39
N THR A 4 -10.33 -2.60 11.28
CA THR A 4 -9.81 -3.36 10.13
C THR A 4 -10.52 -2.99 8.83
N VAL A 5 -11.85 -2.86 8.87
CA VAL A 5 -12.65 -2.43 7.71
C VAL A 5 -12.31 -0.99 7.31
N LEU A 6 -12.24 -0.06 8.26
CA LEU A 6 -11.88 1.34 7.97
C LEU A 6 -10.48 1.44 7.36
N ALA A 7 -9.49 0.72 7.90
CA ALA A 7 -8.14 0.69 7.36
C ALA A 7 -8.08 0.09 5.94
N THR A 8 -8.89 -0.95 5.68
CA THR A 8 -9.05 -1.51 4.33
C THR A 8 -9.52 -0.45 3.35
N PHE A 9 -10.61 0.28 3.68
CA PHE A 9 -11.12 1.34 2.82
C PHE A 9 -10.12 2.49 2.64
N SER A 10 -9.39 2.90 3.69
CA SER A 10 -8.34 3.92 3.56
C SER A 10 -7.25 3.52 2.56
N ALA A 11 -6.80 2.26 2.58
CA ALA A 11 -5.82 1.73 1.64
C ALA A 11 -6.37 1.70 0.21
N LEU A 12 -7.61 1.25 0.03
CA LEU A 12 -8.27 1.18 -1.27
C LEU A 12 -8.51 2.57 -1.89
N ILE A 13 -8.97 3.54 -1.11
CA ILE A 13 -9.14 4.93 -1.56
C ILE A 13 -7.80 5.51 -2.03
N THR A 14 -6.72 5.25 -1.28
CA THR A 14 -5.37 5.68 -1.65
C THR A 14 -4.94 5.05 -2.98
N TYR A 15 -5.23 3.77 -3.20
CA TYR A 15 -4.92 3.10 -4.45
C TYR A 15 -5.73 3.62 -5.64
N VAL A 16 -7.02 3.90 -5.45
CA VAL A 16 -7.86 4.56 -6.48
C VAL A 16 -7.29 5.92 -6.85
N TRP A 17 -6.84 6.71 -5.87
CA TRP A 17 -6.15 7.98 -6.13
C TRP A 17 -4.88 7.81 -6.98
N LEU A 18 -4.08 6.77 -6.73
CA LEU A 18 -2.90 6.45 -7.55
C LEU A 18 -3.27 6.04 -8.97
N MET A 19 -4.34 5.26 -9.16
CA MET A 19 -4.84 4.91 -10.49
C MET A 19 -5.26 6.16 -11.28
N ILE A 20 -5.98 7.09 -10.63
CA ILE A 20 -6.37 8.37 -11.24
C ILE A 20 -5.12 9.19 -11.62
N LYS A 21 -4.09 9.21 -10.76
CA LYS A 21 -2.81 9.88 -11.09
C LYS A 21 -2.14 9.28 -12.31
N VAL A 22 -2.09 7.95 -12.46
CA VAL A 22 -1.56 7.30 -13.68
C VAL A 22 -2.38 7.71 -14.90
N GLY A 23 -3.71 7.66 -14.81
CA GLY A 23 -4.59 8.04 -15.92
C GLY A 23 -4.39 9.49 -16.37
N ARG A 24 -4.22 10.42 -15.42
CA ARG A 24 -3.88 11.82 -15.72
C ARG A 24 -2.49 11.95 -16.34
N ALA A 25 -1.49 11.26 -15.80
CA ALA A 25 -0.13 11.29 -16.31
C ALA A 25 -0.03 10.76 -17.75
N ARG A 26 -0.81 9.71 -18.10
CA ARG A 26 -0.90 9.22 -19.49
C ARG A 26 -1.30 10.33 -20.45
N LYS A 27 -2.34 11.11 -20.10
CA LYS A 27 -2.80 12.25 -20.91
C LYS A 27 -1.75 13.36 -20.97
N THR A 28 -1.17 13.73 -19.82
CA THR A 28 -0.18 14.80 -19.73
C THR A 28 1.08 14.54 -20.54
N PHE A 29 1.56 13.29 -20.56
CA PHE A 29 2.81 12.90 -21.22
C PHE A 29 2.61 12.20 -22.57
N GLY A 30 1.38 12.11 -23.07
CA GLY A 30 1.08 11.47 -24.37
C GLY A 30 1.41 9.97 -24.41
N ILE A 31 1.23 9.24 -23.31
CA ILE A 31 1.55 7.81 -23.20
C ILE A 31 0.28 6.96 -23.37
N GLU A 32 0.02 6.53 -24.60
CA GLU A 32 -1.11 5.66 -24.95
C GLU A 32 -0.93 4.23 -24.43
N ALA A 33 -2.01 3.59 -24.00
CA ALA A 33 -1.99 2.17 -23.67
C ALA A 33 -1.70 1.33 -24.94
N PRO A 34 -0.98 0.20 -24.85
CA PRO A 34 -0.48 -0.48 -23.65
C PRO A 34 0.90 0.02 -23.17
N ARG A 35 1.44 1.13 -23.71
CA ARG A 35 2.78 1.61 -23.37
C ARG A 35 2.90 1.97 -21.88
N THR A 36 4.00 1.56 -21.27
CA THR A 36 4.31 1.80 -19.84
C THR A 36 5.65 2.51 -19.63
N THR A 37 6.33 2.89 -20.72
CA THR A 37 7.61 3.61 -20.73
C THR A 37 7.52 4.88 -21.57
N GLY A 38 8.43 5.83 -21.34
CA GLY A 38 8.50 7.10 -22.07
C GLY A 38 9.05 8.22 -21.19
N ASN A 39 8.18 9.06 -20.64
CA ASN A 39 8.60 10.14 -19.77
C ASN A 39 9.02 9.61 -18.37
N ALA A 40 10.19 10.02 -17.87
CA ALA A 40 10.69 9.56 -16.57
C ALA A 40 9.76 9.87 -15.38
N GLN A 41 9.03 10.98 -15.39
CA GLN A 41 8.03 11.29 -14.35
C GLN A 41 6.79 10.39 -14.49
N PHE A 42 6.35 10.12 -15.72
CA PHE A 42 5.28 9.14 -15.97
C PHE A 42 5.68 7.76 -15.41
N GLU A 43 6.88 7.28 -15.73
CA GLU A 43 7.36 5.98 -15.27
C GLU A 43 7.41 5.90 -13.74
N ARG A 44 7.84 6.97 -13.05
CA ARG A 44 7.78 7.04 -11.59
C ARG A 44 6.35 6.95 -11.06
N ILE A 45 5.41 7.68 -11.65
CA ILE A 45 3.99 7.64 -11.27
C ILE A 45 3.40 6.24 -11.48
N PHE A 46 3.69 5.64 -12.62
CA PHE A 46 3.26 4.30 -12.96
C PHE A 46 3.84 3.25 -11.99
N ARG A 47 5.14 3.32 -11.70
CA ARG A 47 5.81 2.41 -10.76
C ARG A 47 5.29 2.52 -9.33
N VAL A 48 4.93 3.71 -8.86
CA VAL A 48 4.32 3.88 -7.53
C VAL A 48 2.96 3.19 -7.45
N GLN A 49 2.14 3.30 -8.49
CA GLN A 49 0.84 2.61 -8.54
C GLN A 49 1.02 1.09 -8.62
N GLN A 50 1.89 0.58 -9.49
CA GLN A 50 2.20 -0.84 -9.60
C GLN A 50 2.72 -1.43 -8.27
N ASN A 51 3.72 -0.79 -7.67
CA ASN A 51 4.26 -1.28 -6.42
C ASN A 51 3.22 -1.22 -5.28
N THR A 52 2.29 -0.27 -5.32
CA THR A 52 1.21 -0.24 -4.32
C THR A 52 0.27 -1.42 -4.48
N VAL A 53 -0.08 -1.81 -5.71
CA VAL A 53 -0.94 -3.00 -5.91
C VAL A 53 -0.23 -4.29 -5.50
N GLU A 54 1.06 -4.43 -5.82
CA GLU A 54 1.88 -5.59 -5.39
C GLU A 54 1.85 -5.76 -3.87
N HIS A 55 2.04 -4.66 -3.12
CA HIS A 55 1.97 -4.71 -1.66
C HIS A 55 0.55 -4.89 -1.11
N LEU A 56 -0.49 -4.35 -1.79
CA LEU A 56 -1.88 -4.52 -1.37
C LEU A 56 -2.30 -5.99 -1.32
N VAL A 57 -1.84 -6.81 -2.29
CA VAL A 57 -2.16 -8.25 -2.35
C VAL A 57 -1.76 -8.97 -1.07
N ALA A 58 -0.59 -8.66 -0.49
CA ALA A 58 -0.13 -9.25 0.75
C ALA A 58 -0.70 -8.54 2.00
N PHE A 59 -0.84 -7.21 1.93
CA PHE A 59 -1.30 -6.39 3.05
C PHE A 59 -2.73 -6.72 3.47
N LEU A 60 -3.67 -6.82 2.53
CA LEU A 60 -5.09 -6.99 2.87
C LEU A 60 -5.34 -8.31 3.62
N PRO A 61 -4.92 -9.50 3.14
CA PRO A 61 -5.09 -10.73 3.90
C PRO A 61 -4.41 -10.69 5.27
N SER A 62 -3.19 -10.17 5.33
CA SER A 62 -2.42 -10.05 6.59
C SER A 62 -3.15 -9.16 7.62
N LEU A 63 -3.69 -8.03 7.18
CA LEU A 63 -4.48 -7.12 8.00
C LEU A 63 -5.72 -7.82 8.59
N TRP A 64 -6.45 -8.56 7.76
CA TRP A 64 -7.67 -9.24 8.17
C TRP A 64 -7.40 -10.40 9.12
N ILE A 65 -6.38 -11.21 8.84
CA ILE A 65 -5.96 -12.30 9.72
C ILE A 65 -5.51 -11.73 11.08
N PHE A 66 -4.67 -10.70 11.09
CA PHE A 66 -4.24 -10.05 12.33
C PHE A 66 -5.42 -9.42 13.09
N GLY A 67 -6.31 -8.71 12.39
CA GLY A 67 -7.49 -8.10 13.00
C GLY A 67 -8.40 -9.12 13.66
N TYR A 68 -8.58 -10.28 13.02
CA TYR A 68 -9.41 -11.37 13.51
C TYR A 68 -8.80 -12.10 14.70
N TYR A 69 -7.57 -12.58 14.56
CA TYR A 69 -6.95 -13.47 15.55
C TYR A 69 -6.16 -12.74 16.66
N VAL A 70 -5.77 -11.48 16.44
CA VAL A 70 -4.92 -10.75 17.40
C VAL A 70 -5.67 -9.56 18.00
N SER A 71 -5.99 -8.55 17.20
CA SER A 71 -6.64 -7.33 17.71
C SER A 71 -7.14 -6.40 16.61
N ASP A 72 -8.45 -6.16 16.56
CA ASP A 72 -9.08 -5.22 15.60
C ASP A 72 -8.56 -3.78 15.74
N PRO A 73 -8.49 -3.16 16.95
CA PRO A 73 -7.94 -1.81 17.08
C PRO A 73 -6.48 -1.68 16.62
N ILE A 74 -5.63 -2.65 16.94
CA ILE A 74 -4.20 -2.62 16.54
C ILE A 74 -4.06 -2.82 15.04
N ALA A 75 -4.83 -3.74 14.44
CA ALA A 75 -4.89 -3.91 12.99
C ALA A 75 -5.27 -2.60 12.29
N GLY A 76 -6.32 -1.92 12.77
CA GLY A 76 -6.75 -0.65 12.22
C GLY A 76 -5.66 0.43 12.28
N PHE A 77 -4.99 0.58 13.43
CA PHE A 77 -3.88 1.52 13.58
C PHE A 77 -2.73 1.22 12.61
N LEU A 78 -2.26 -0.03 12.58
CA LEU A 78 -1.20 -0.46 11.67
C LEU A 78 -1.60 -0.28 10.20
N GLY A 79 -2.84 -0.56 9.83
CA GLY A 79 -3.34 -0.35 8.48
C GLY A 79 -3.40 1.12 8.06
N LEU A 80 -3.72 2.04 8.99
CA LEU A 80 -3.61 3.48 8.74
C LEU A 80 -2.15 3.92 8.60
N CYS A 81 -1.24 3.43 9.45
CA CYS A 81 0.19 3.69 9.33
C CYS A 81 0.75 3.17 8.00
N TRP A 82 0.31 1.99 7.55
CA TRP A 82 0.69 1.42 6.26
C TRP A 82 0.21 2.30 5.11
N THR A 83 -1.03 2.79 5.18
CA THR A 83 -1.59 3.71 4.18
C THR A 83 -0.79 5.02 4.12
N GLY A 84 -0.44 5.58 5.29
CA GLY A 84 0.45 6.74 5.38
C GLY A 84 1.83 6.49 4.81
N ALA A 85 2.41 5.30 5.04
CA ALA A 85 3.69 4.90 4.46
C ALA A 85 3.64 4.85 2.92
N ARG A 86 2.53 4.38 2.33
CA ARG A 86 2.32 4.41 0.87
C ARG A 86 2.20 5.84 0.32
N ALA A 87 1.53 6.73 1.03
CA ALA A 87 1.46 8.14 0.65
C ALA A 87 2.85 8.80 0.70
N LEU A 88 3.63 8.55 1.76
CA LEU A 88 5.02 9.01 1.87
C LEU A 88 5.88 8.44 0.74
N TYR A 89 5.82 7.13 0.50
CA TYR A 89 6.53 6.47 -0.60
C TYR A 89 6.21 7.13 -1.95
N ALA A 90 4.94 7.43 -2.23
CA ALA A 90 4.53 8.10 -3.45
C ALA A 90 5.17 9.49 -3.57
N VAL A 91 5.10 10.31 -2.52
CA VAL A 91 5.69 11.66 -2.51
C VAL A 91 7.20 11.61 -2.70
N GLU A 92 7.90 10.73 -1.98
CA GLU A 92 9.36 10.56 -2.08
C GLU A 92 9.76 10.12 -3.50
N TYR A 93 9.07 9.13 -4.07
CA TYR A 93 9.39 8.59 -5.40
C TYR A 93 9.11 9.59 -6.52
N TYR A 94 8.05 10.41 -6.40
CA TYR A 94 7.77 11.47 -7.37
C TYR A 94 8.85 12.54 -7.38
N ALA A 95 9.36 12.93 -6.21
CA ALA A 95 10.43 13.89 -6.07
C ALA A 95 11.76 13.33 -6.60
N ASP A 96 12.19 12.16 -6.09
CA ASP A 96 13.41 11.49 -6.51
C ASP A 96 13.31 9.98 -6.24
N ALA A 97 13.50 9.17 -7.29
CA ALA A 97 13.49 7.72 -7.21
C ALA A 97 14.50 7.16 -6.18
N LYS A 98 15.59 7.89 -5.88
CA LYS A 98 16.58 7.48 -4.86
C LYS A 98 16.11 7.67 -3.42
N ARG A 99 15.10 8.52 -3.18
CA ARG A 99 14.64 8.89 -1.83
C ARG A 99 13.53 8.00 -1.27
N ARG A 100 13.01 7.07 -2.07
CA ARG A 100 11.88 6.17 -1.75
C ARG A 100 12.08 5.20 -0.57
N GLY A 101 13.27 5.16 0.01
CA GLY A 101 13.67 4.12 0.97
C GLY A 101 12.88 4.13 2.26
N ARG A 102 12.50 5.31 2.77
CA ARG A 102 11.84 5.44 4.07
C ARG A 102 10.40 4.92 4.02
N GLY A 103 9.61 5.39 3.04
CA GLY A 103 8.26 4.89 2.83
C GLY A 103 8.23 3.39 2.49
N ALA A 104 9.20 2.90 1.72
CA ALA A 104 9.32 1.48 1.40
C ALA A 104 9.63 0.61 2.63
N ALA A 105 10.60 1.02 3.45
CA ALA A 105 10.97 0.31 4.67
C ALA A 105 9.80 0.25 5.67
N LEU A 106 9.11 1.37 5.88
CA LEU A 106 7.95 1.42 6.78
C LEU A 106 6.81 0.51 6.26
N THR A 107 6.54 0.54 4.95
CA THR A 107 5.57 -0.37 4.31
C THR A 107 5.91 -1.84 4.59
N ALA A 108 7.18 -2.21 4.42
CA ALA A 108 7.65 -3.58 4.62
C ALA A 108 7.57 -4.03 6.09
N ILE A 109 8.03 -3.19 7.01
CA ILE A 109 8.00 -3.48 8.46
C ILE A 109 6.56 -3.69 8.93
N ILE A 110 5.64 -2.79 8.58
CA ILE A 110 4.23 -2.93 8.97
C ILE A 110 3.62 -4.18 8.33
N GLY A 111 3.90 -4.45 7.05
CA GLY A 111 3.45 -5.65 6.37
C GLY A 111 3.92 -6.94 7.06
N LEU A 112 5.19 -7.00 7.49
CA LEU A 112 5.74 -8.14 8.22
C LEU A 112 5.10 -8.31 9.60
N ILE A 113 4.87 -7.22 10.34
CA ILE A 113 4.19 -7.27 11.65
C ILE A 113 2.79 -7.85 11.49
N LEU A 114 2.02 -7.37 10.50
CA LEU A 114 0.66 -7.87 10.25
C LEU A 114 0.67 -9.34 9.81
N LEU A 115 1.58 -9.71 8.90
CA LEU A 115 1.66 -11.07 8.38
C LEU A 115 2.06 -12.06 9.48
N VAL A 116 3.22 -11.85 10.11
CA VAL A 116 3.76 -12.75 11.12
C VAL A 116 2.87 -12.77 12.36
N GLY A 117 2.45 -11.58 12.84
CA GLY A 117 1.56 -11.48 13.99
C GLY A 117 0.22 -12.15 13.74
N GLY A 118 -0.35 -11.97 12.55
CA GLY A 118 -1.60 -12.63 12.15
C GLY A 118 -1.43 -14.15 12.06
N THR A 119 -0.34 -14.65 11.48
CA THR A 119 -0.05 -16.08 11.42
C THR A 119 0.12 -16.69 12.80
N ILE A 120 0.89 -16.06 13.69
CA ILE A 120 1.05 -16.55 15.08
C ILE A 120 -0.28 -16.52 15.82
N GLY A 121 -1.05 -15.44 15.67
CA GLY A 121 -2.39 -15.32 16.24
C GLY A 121 -3.31 -16.44 15.77
N ALA A 122 -3.29 -16.79 14.48
CA ALA A 122 -4.10 -17.87 13.94
C ALA A 122 -3.67 -19.27 14.41
N LEU A 123 -2.37 -19.47 14.71
CA LEU A 123 -1.85 -20.74 15.22
C LEU A 123 -2.12 -20.93 16.72
N VAL A 124 -2.06 -19.86 17.50
CA VAL A 124 -2.18 -19.90 18.97
C VAL A 124 -3.61 -19.60 19.44
N GLY A 125 -4.32 -18.73 18.72
CA GLY A 125 -5.70 -18.38 18.98
C GLY A 125 -6.64 -19.49 18.52
N ALA A 126 -7.00 -20.36 19.45
CA ALA A 126 -8.17 -21.22 19.27
C ALA A 126 -9.41 -20.32 19.10
N GLY A 127 -10.13 -20.50 17.99
CA GLY A 127 -11.43 -19.87 17.76
C GLY A 127 -12.46 -20.24 18.82
#